data_AF-A0A352JS59-F1
#
_entry.id   AF-A0A352JS59-F1
#
_cell.length_a   1.000
_cell.length_b   1.000
_cell.length_c   1.000
_cell.angle_alpha   90.00
_cell.angle_beta   90.00
_cell.angle_gamma   90.00
#
_symmetry.space_group_name_H-M   'P 1'
#
loop_
_entity.id
_entity.type
_entity.pdbx_description
1 polymer ?
#
loop_
_entity_poly.entity_id
_entity_poly.type
_entity_poly.pdbx_seq_one_letter_code
_entity_poly.pdbx_strand_id
1 'polypeptide(L)'
;PPRYWHEVESITDTHESTAADRLHLWKAAMRMFADYPINGVGANNVGIRMPEYIISDRDSATQWGRAVHGTFPQLMSELGSLGLICYLLMLFTAFKHLRKIQKREVHSPGDNSVVLANSIMGSILSYLACATFLSTTYYPQITTLYTLTMTLFLVTQYDKTINTPMSSPTLPKAAFTG
;
A
#
# COMPACT_ATOMS: atom_id res chain seq x y z
N PRO A 1 15.35 17.07 40.90
CA PRO A 1 15.52 18.38 40.21
C PRO A 1 14.22 18.86 39.54
N PRO A 2 13.85 20.14 39.68
CA PRO A 2 12.57 20.70 39.20
C PRO A 2 12.32 20.52 37.69
N ARG A 3 13.41 20.54 36.90
CA ARG A 3 13.40 20.35 35.44
C ARG A 3 12.83 19.00 34.99
N TYR A 4 13.09 17.92 35.75
CA TYR A 4 12.58 16.58 35.42
C TYR A 4 11.05 16.54 35.48
N TRP A 5 10.46 17.17 36.50
CA TRP A 5 9.01 17.21 36.66
C TRP A 5 8.35 18.12 35.61
N HIS A 6 9.01 19.21 35.21
CA HIS A 6 8.57 20.04 34.08
C HIS A 6 8.61 19.31 32.73
N GLU A 7 9.64 18.49 32.49
CA GLU A 7 9.72 17.67 31.26
C GLU A 7 8.65 16.58 31.25
N VAL A 8 8.38 15.92 32.39
CA VAL A 8 7.30 14.91 32.52
C VAL A 8 5.91 15.55 32.41
N GLU A 9 5.72 16.74 32.97
CA GLU A 9 4.46 17.49 32.85
C GLU A 9 4.24 17.95 31.40
N SER A 10 5.29 18.33 30.67
CA SER A 10 5.21 18.65 29.24
C SER A 10 4.87 17.46 28.35
N ILE A 11 5.17 16.22 28.77
CA ILE A 11 4.71 15.01 28.08
C ILE A 11 3.19 14.83 28.23
N THR A 12 2.64 15.33 29.34
CA THR A 12 1.21 15.23 29.67
C THR A 12 0.43 16.43 29.14
N ASP A 13 1.11 17.57 28.95
CA ASP A 13 0.58 18.81 28.36
C ASP A 13 0.36 18.65 26.85
N THR A 14 -0.65 17.87 26.52
CA THR A 14 -1.16 17.59 25.18
C THR A 14 -2.13 18.69 24.74
N HIS A 15 -1.71 19.95 24.92
CA HIS A 15 -2.60 21.11 24.72
C HIS A 15 -3.10 21.27 23.28
N GLU A 16 -2.65 20.43 22.35
CA GLU A 16 -3.47 19.93 21.24
C GLU A 16 -3.24 18.42 21.03
N SER A 17 -4.31 17.63 21.12
CA SER A 17 -4.23 16.18 20.91
C SER A 17 -3.65 15.90 19.52
N THR A 18 -2.60 15.07 19.45
CA THR A 18 -2.00 14.61 18.18
C THR A 18 -3.05 14.00 17.23
N ALA A 19 -4.17 13.50 17.77
CA ALA A 19 -5.30 13.01 16.98
C ALA A 19 -6.13 14.14 16.36
N ALA A 20 -6.35 15.25 17.07
CA ALA A 20 -7.04 16.42 16.55
C ALA A 20 -6.23 17.09 15.43
N ASP A 21 -4.93 17.29 15.63
CA ASP A 21 -4.02 17.82 14.60
C ASP A 21 -4.06 17.00 13.30
N ARG A 22 -4.04 15.66 13.40
CA ARG A 22 -4.19 14.75 12.24
C ARG A 22 -5.52 14.98 11.53
N LEU A 23 -6.61 15.11 12.26
CA LEU A 23 -7.93 15.33 11.66
C LEU A 23 -8.00 16.66 10.89
N HIS A 24 -7.36 17.71 11.40
CA HIS A 24 -7.25 18.99 10.70
C HIS A 24 -6.43 18.86 9.40
N LEU A 25 -5.30 18.16 9.45
CA LEU A 25 -4.46 17.90 8.28
C LEU A 25 -5.19 17.05 7.23
N TRP A 26 -5.94 16.04 7.66
CA TRP A 26 -6.74 15.21 6.75
C TRP A 26 -7.85 16.03 6.08
N LYS A 27 -8.52 16.92 6.81
CA LYS A 27 -9.50 17.85 6.23
C LYS A 27 -8.85 18.77 5.19
N ALA A 28 -7.66 19.30 5.46
CA ALA A 28 -6.91 20.10 4.50
C ALA A 28 -6.55 19.29 3.24
N ALA A 29 -6.05 18.05 3.40
CA ALA A 29 -5.79 17.15 2.28
C ALA A 29 -7.05 16.83 1.46
N MET A 30 -8.21 16.66 2.10
CA MET A 30 -9.48 16.45 1.39
C MET A 30 -9.91 17.69 0.60
N ARG A 31 -9.62 18.90 1.08
CA ARG A 31 -9.86 20.14 0.31
C ARG A 31 -8.93 20.24 -0.89
N MET A 32 -7.65 19.89 -0.74
CA MET A 32 -6.72 19.81 -1.88
C MET A 32 -7.20 18.82 -2.94
N PHE A 33 -7.72 17.66 -2.51
CA PHE A 33 -8.31 16.68 -3.41
C PHE A 33 -9.56 17.22 -4.10
N ALA A 34 -10.40 18.00 -3.41
CA ALA A 34 -11.58 18.61 -4.01
C ALA A 34 -11.21 19.62 -5.11
N ASP A 35 -10.13 20.39 -4.93
CA ASP A 35 -9.65 21.36 -5.91
C ASP A 35 -8.94 20.69 -7.11
N TYR A 36 -8.21 19.59 -6.87
CA TYR A 36 -7.47 18.85 -7.89
C TYR A 36 -7.78 17.34 -7.90
N PRO A 37 -9.00 16.93 -8.29
CA PRO A 37 -9.49 15.56 -8.07
C PRO A 37 -8.84 14.51 -8.99
N ILE A 38 -8.30 14.90 -10.14
CA ILE A 38 -7.75 13.95 -11.13
C ILE A 38 -6.30 13.62 -10.82
N ASN A 39 -5.42 14.62 -10.87
CA ASN A 39 -3.97 14.46 -10.76
C ASN A 39 -3.41 14.89 -9.39
N GLY A 40 -4.25 15.45 -8.50
CA GLY A 40 -3.80 16.06 -7.26
C GLY A 40 -2.94 17.30 -7.47
N VAL A 41 -2.35 17.80 -6.38
CA VAL A 41 -1.48 19.00 -6.40
C VAL A 41 -0.04 18.70 -6.87
N GLY A 42 0.25 17.46 -7.24
CA GLY A 42 1.56 16.97 -7.65
C GLY A 42 2.29 16.21 -6.55
N ALA A 43 3.17 15.30 -6.97
CA ALA A 43 3.94 14.47 -6.05
C ALA A 43 4.85 15.32 -5.14
N ASN A 44 4.84 15.02 -3.83
CA ASN A 44 5.61 15.72 -2.81
C ASN A 44 5.28 17.23 -2.65
N ASN A 45 4.13 17.69 -3.17
CA ASN A 45 3.70 19.10 -3.06
C ASN A 45 2.74 19.37 -1.90
N VAL A 46 2.21 18.35 -1.22
CA VAL A 46 1.22 18.55 -0.15
C VAL A 46 1.77 19.42 0.97
N GLY A 47 3.01 19.19 1.41
CA GLY A 47 3.63 19.99 2.47
C GLY A 47 3.87 21.46 2.08
N ILE A 48 3.99 21.74 0.78
CA ILE A 48 4.17 23.09 0.24
C ILE A 48 2.84 23.82 0.16
N ARG A 49 1.80 23.14 -0.34
CA ARG A 49 0.44 23.69 -0.48
C ARG A 49 -0.33 23.72 0.84
N MET A 50 0.14 23.01 1.87
CA MET A 50 -0.54 22.87 3.17
C MET A 50 -1.06 24.18 3.78
N PRO A 51 -0.29 25.29 3.79
CA PRO A 51 -0.74 26.56 4.34
C PRO A 51 -1.97 27.15 3.65
N GLU A 52 -2.22 26.82 2.38
CA GLU A 52 -3.38 27.32 1.61
C GLU A 52 -4.70 26.64 2.02
N TYR A 53 -4.64 25.44 2.60
CA TYR A 53 -5.81 24.58 2.84
C TYR A 53 -6.09 24.29 4.32
N ILE A 54 -5.15 24.64 5.21
CA ILE A 54 -5.38 24.61 6.65
C ILE A 54 -6.23 25.80 7.04
N ILE A 55 -7.36 25.50 7.66
CA ILE A 55 -8.22 26.49 8.30
C ILE A 55 -8.04 26.27 9.80
N SER A 56 -7.19 27.08 10.42
CA SER A 56 -6.93 27.09 11.86
C SER A 56 -6.62 28.51 12.32
N ASP A 57 -6.88 28.81 13.58
CA ASP A 57 -6.48 30.08 14.22
C ASP A 57 -4.95 30.19 14.41
N ARG A 58 -4.21 29.12 14.06
CA ARG A 58 -2.75 29.07 14.08
C ARG A 58 -2.17 29.69 12.80
N ASP A 59 -1.03 30.35 12.96
CA ASP A 59 -0.33 31.01 11.87
C ASP A 59 0.03 30.02 10.75
N SER A 60 -0.49 30.27 9.55
CA SER A 60 -0.24 29.49 8.33
C SER A 60 1.26 29.28 8.03
N ALA A 61 2.12 30.22 8.41
CA ALA A 61 3.57 30.12 8.26
C ALA A 61 4.19 28.97 9.08
N THR A 62 3.56 28.57 10.19
CA THR A 62 4.02 27.46 11.06
C THR A 62 3.61 26.08 10.56
N GLN A 63 2.83 26.02 9.47
CA GLN A 63 2.27 24.78 8.94
C GLN A 63 2.99 24.28 7.68
N TRP A 64 3.95 25.06 7.18
CA TRP A 64 4.76 24.68 6.02
C TRP A 64 5.61 23.44 6.33
N GLY A 65 5.62 22.47 5.42
CA GLY A 65 6.39 21.23 5.57
C GLY A 65 5.76 20.17 6.49
N ARG A 66 4.54 20.37 6.99
CA ARG A 66 3.84 19.36 7.79
C ARG A 66 3.36 18.20 6.90
N ALA A 67 3.73 16.98 7.29
CA ALA A 67 3.20 15.77 6.69
C ALA A 67 1.74 15.55 7.15
N VAL A 68 0.89 15.02 6.26
CA VAL A 68 -0.53 14.75 6.60
C VAL A 68 -0.68 13.58 7.58
N HIS A 69 0.41 12.85 7.84
CA HIS A 69 0.46 11.68 8.74
C HIS A 69 -0.64 10.67 8.39
N GLY A 70 -0.56 10.16 7.16
CA GLY A 70 -1.44 9.14 6.61
C GLY A 70 -1.21 8.97 5.12
N THR A 71 -0.97 7.74 4.67
CA THR A 71 -0.70 7.43 3.26
C THR A 71 -1.91 7.72 2.38
N PHE A 72 -3.14 7.42 2.84
CA PHE A 72 -4.34 7.64 2.02
C PHE A 72 -4.67 9.13 1.80
N PRO A 73 -4.75 9.99 2.83
CA PRO A 73 -5.00 11.41 2.62
C PRO A 73 -3.90 12.08 1.79
N GLN A 74 -2.64 11.70 1.99
CA GLN A 74 -1.52 12.19 1.19
C GLN A 74 -1.61 11.73 -0.27
N LEU A 75 -1.88 10.45 -0.51
CA LEU A 75 -2.06 9.90 -1.86
C LEU A 75 -3.18 10.62 -2.61
N MET A 76 -4.32 10.84 -1.96
CA MET A 76 -5.47 11.52 -2.57
C MET A 76 -5.16 12.98 -2.88
N SER A 77 -4.53 13.71 -1.97
CA SER A 77 -4.21 15.13 -2.20
C SER A 77 -3.11 15.34 -3.23
N GLU A 78 -2.07 14.50 -3.27
CA GLU A 78 -0.93 14.66 -4.18
C GLU A 78 -1.16 14.08 -5.58
N LEU A 79 -1.78 12.90 -5.67
CA LEU A 79 -1.93 12.17 -6.93
C LEU A 79 -3.38 12.06 -7.41
N GLY A 80 -4.34 12.55 -6.62
CA GLY A 80 -5.76 12.53 -6.97
C GLY A 80 -6.34 11.13 -7.09
N SER A 81 -7.42 11.05 -7.85
CA SER A 81 -8.11 9.80 -8.15
C SER A 81 -7.28 8.88 -9.03
N LEU A 82 -6.42 9.41 -9.90
CA LEU A 82 -5.52 8.60 -10.73
C LEU A 82 -4.56 7.78 -9.85
N GLY A 83 -3.89 8.42 -8.89
CA GLY A 83 -3.01 7.75 -7.94
C GLY A 83 -3.75 6.73 -7.09
N LEU A 84 -4.94 7.07 -6.62
CA LEU A 84 -5.78 6.16 -5.84
C LEU A 84 -6.19 4.93 -6.65
N ILE A 85 -6.61 5.10 -7.91
CA ILE A 85 -6.98 3.99 -8.79
C ILE A 85 -5.79 3.07 -9.02
N CYS A 86 -4.62 3.62 -9.35
CA CYS A 86 -3.39 2.83 -9.51
C CYS A 86 -3.05 2.03 -8.25
N TYR A 87 -3.13 2.66 -7.08
CA TYR A 87 -2.86 2.03 -5.80
C TYR A 87 -3.86 0.89 -5.49
N LEU A 88 -5.15 1.13 -5.70
CA LEU A 88 -6.20 0.13 -5.51
C LEU A 88 -6.08 -1.02 -6.50
N LEU A 89 -5.71 -0.75 -7.76
CA LEU A 89 -5.46 -1.79 -8.76
C LEU A 89 -4.28 -2.66 -8.36
N MET A 90 -3.18 -2.08 -7.87
CA MET A 90 -2.03 -2.84 -7.36
C MET A 90 -2.42 -3.75 -6.18
N LEU A 91 -3.18 -3.24 -5.22
CA LEU A 91 -3.68 -4.06 -4.11
C LEU A 91 -4.62 -5.16 -4.60
N PHE A 92 -5.56 -4.83 -5.48
CA PHE A 92 -6.52 -5.77 -6.03
C PHE A 92 -5.84 -6.93 -6.76
N THR A 93 -4.88 -6.62 -7.65
CA THR A 93 -4.13 -7.66 -8.36
C THR A 93 -3.30 -8.49 -7.39
N ALA A 94 -2.59 -7.86 -6.44
CA ALA A 94 -1.84 -8.58 -5.42
C ALA A 94 -2.72 -9.59 -4.65
N PHE A 95 -3.87 -9.15 -4.10
CA PHE A 95 -4.79 -10.05 -3.40
C PHE A 95 -5.37 -11.13 -4.32
N LYS A 96 -5.70 -10.80 -5.58
CA LYS A 96 -6.17 -11.78 -6.57
C LYS A 96 -5.12 -12.87 -6.81
N HIS A 97 -3.86 -12.50 -6.98
CA HIS A 97 -2.77 -13.45 -7.21
C HIS A 97 -2.48 -14.30 -5.97
N LEU A 98 -2.40 -13.69 -4.78
CA LEU A 98 -2.20 -14.42 -3.53
C LEU A 98 -3.33 -15.43 -3.28
N ARG A 99 -4.60 -15.04 -3.50
CA ARG A 99 -5.74 -15.96 -3.40
C ARG A 99 -5.69 -17.10 -4.40
N LYS A 100 -5.20 -16.85 -5.62
CA LYS A 100 -5.01 -17.90 -6.63
C LYS A 100 -3.93 -18.91 -6.19
N ILE A 101 -2.88 -18.45 -5.50
CA ILE A 101 -1.84 -19.32 -4.94
C ILE A 101 -2.36 -20.08 -3.73
N GLN A 102 -3.16 -19.46 -2.85
CA GLN A 102 -3.75 -20.12 -1.69
C GLN A 102 -4.70 -21.27 -2.05
N LYS A 103 -5.39 -21.16 -3.18
CA LYS A 103 -6.31 -22.19 -3.70
C LYS A 103 -5.62 -23.29 -4.51
N ARG A 104 -4.29 -23.24 -4.66
CA ARG A 104 -3.52 -24.26 -5.37
C ARG A 104 -3.40 -25.51 -4.49
N GLU A 105 -3.54 -26.68 -5.10
CA GLU A 105 -3.13 -27.94 -4.48
C GLU A 105 -1.60 -28.05 -4.44
N VAL A 106 -1.08 -28.45 -3.28
CA VAL A 106 0.36 -28.63 -3.05
C VAL A 106 0.75 -30.01 -3.58
N HIS A 107 1.49 -30.02 -4.69
CA HIS A 107 1.81 -31.28 -5.40
C HIS A 107 3.19 -31.85 -5.06
N SER A 108 4.08 -31.06 -4.43
CA SER A 108 5.44 -31.49 -4.09
C SER A 108 5.71 -31.39 -2.59
N PRO A 109 6.33 -32.40 -1.97
CA PRO A 109 6.93 -32.25 -0.65
C PRO A 109 7.91 -31.08 -0.67
N GLY A 110 7.74 -30.10 0.24
CA GLY A 110 8.58 -28.91 0.34
C GLY A 110 8.04 -27.64 -0.34
N ASP A 111 6.89 -27.70 -1.01
CA ASP A 111 6.26 -26.51 -1.60
C ASP A 111 5.62 -25.61 -0.53
N ASN A 112 6.36 -24.56 -0.15
CA ASN A 112 5.95 -23.56 0.84
C ASN A 112 5.19 -22.38 0.22
N SER A 113 4.75 -22.46 -1.04
CA SER A 113 4.15 -21.33 -1.75
C SER A 113 2.88 -20.80 -1.08
N VAL A 114 2.06 -21.70 -0.53
CA VAL A 114 0.82 -21.32 0.19
C VAL A 114 1.15 -20.60 1.50
N VAL A 115 2.15 -21.08 2.23
CA VAL A 115 2.61 -20.44 3.48
C VAL A 115 3.16 -19.05 3.18
N LEU A 116 4.03 -18.92 2.17
CA LEU A 116 4.57 -17.63 1.73
C LEU A 116 3.46 -16.67 1.27
N ALA A 117 2.47 -17.16 0.52
CA ALA A 117 1.34 -16.34 0.10
C ALA A 117 0.52 -15.83 1.30
N ASN A 118 0.30 -16.68 2.33
CA ASN A 118 -0.36 -16.26 3.57
C ASN A 118 0.45 -15.22 4.33
N SER A 119 1.77 -15.40 4.44
CA SER A 119 2.66 -14.44 5.10
C SER A 119 2.63 -13.09 4.40
N ILE A 120 2.77 -13.06 3.07
CA ILE A 120 2.71 -11.81 2.29
C ILE A 120 1.34 -11.15 2.42
N MET A 121 0.25 -11.92 2.41
CA MET A 121 -1.10 -11.38 2.61
C MET A 121 -1.24 -10.72 4.00
N GLY A 122 -0.72 -11.36 5.05
CA GLY A 122 -0.66 -10.79 6.40
C GLY A 122 0.18 -9.52 6.45
N SER A 123 1.34 -9.48 5.78
CA SER A 123 2.20 -8.30 5.69
C SER A 123 1.52 -7.13 4.96
N ILE A 124 0.79 -7.38 3.87
CA ILE A 124 0.02 -6.33 3.18
C ILE A 124 -1.06 -5.77 4.10
N LEU A 125 -1.82 -6.63 4.79
CA LEU A 125 -2.87 -6.17 5.71
C LEU A 125 -2.30 -5.37 6.89
N SER A 126 -1.20 -5.83 7.47
CA SER A 126 -0.47 -5.11 8.53
C SER A 126 0.05 -3.77 8.04
N TYR A 127 0.65 -3.73 6.84
CA TYR A 127 1.09 -2.50 6.21
C TYR A 127 -0.07 -1.52 6.01
N LEU A 128 -1.22 -1.97 5.50
CA LEU A 128 -2.39 -1.11 5.30
C LEU A 128 -2.91 -0.53 6.62
N ALA A 129 -2.90 -1.31 7.70
CA ALA A 129 -3.24 -0.82 9.03
C ALA A 129 -2.28 0.29 9.48
N CYS A 130 -0.96 0.09 9.34
CA CYS A 130 0.04 1.10 9.67
C CYS A 130 -0.01 2.34 8.74
N ALA A 131 -0.29 2.15 7.45
CA ALA A 131 -0.32 3.19 6.42
C ALA A 131 -1.45 4.21 6.64
N THR A 132 -2.45 3.90 7.47
CA THR A 132 -3.45 4.89 7.89
C THR A 132 -2.83 6.02 8.73
N PHE A 133 -1.81 5.71 9.54
CA PHE A 133 -1.17 6.66 10.45
C PHE A 133 0.17 7.19 9.93
N LEU A 134 0.89 6.37 9.15
CA LEU A 134 2.18 6.76 8.58
C LEU A 134 2.01 7.17 7.12
N SER A 135 2.68 8.26 6.76
CA SER A 135 2.83 8.72 5.39
C SER A 135 3.98 7.97 4.71
N THR A 136 3.66 6.91 3.97
CA THR A 136 4.64 6.04 3.31
C THR A 136 4.48 6.00 1.79
N THR A 137 3.75 6.95 1.20
CA THR A 137 3.38 6.97 -0.22
C THR A 137 4.57 6.80 -1.18
N TYR A 138 5.73 7.39 -0.87
CA TYR A 138 6.95 7.32 -1.69
C TYR A 138 8.00 6.35 -1.17
N TYR A 139 7.70 5.65 -0.09
CA TYR A 139 8.63 4.67 0.46
C TYR A 139 8.42 3.30 -0.21
N PRO A 140 9.45 2.45 -0.27
CA PRO A 140 9.41 1.24 -1.08
C PRO A 140 8.60 0.10 -0.47
N GLN A 141 7.87 0.27 0.65
CA GLN A 141 7.22 -0.87 1.33
C GLN A 141 6.13 -1.50 0.45
N ILE A 142 5.23 -0.69 -0.11
CA ILE A 142 4.15 -1.22 -0.94
C ILE A 142 4.68 -1.83 -2.24
N THR A 143 5.67 -1.18 -2.87
CA THR A 143 6.29 -1.70 -4.09
C THR A 143 7.06 -2.99 -3.82
N THR A 144 7.75 -3.10 -2.69
CA THR A 144 8.45 -4.33 -2.27
C THR A 144 7.44 -5.46 -2.05
N LEU A 145 6.37 -5.24 -1.28
CA LEU A 145 5.33 -6.25 -1.06
C LEU A 145 4.66 -6.69 -2.36
N TYR A 146 4.44 -5.75 -3.28
CA TYR A 146 3.89 -6.02 -4.60
C TYR A 146 4.84 -6.87 -5.45
N THR A 147 6.13 -6.51 -5.51
CA THR A 147 7.14 -7.29 -6.25
C THR A 147 7.29 -8.69 -5.70
N LEU A 148 7.32 -8.88 -4.38
CA LEU A 148 7.34 -10.20 -3.75
C LEU A 148 6.11 -11.05 -4.14
N THR A 149 4.93 -10.42 -4.16
CA THR A 149 3.68 -11.08 -4.59
C THR A 149 3.78 -11.54 -6.04
N MET A 150 4.26 -10.68 -6.94
CA MET A 150 4.38 -10.99 -8.36
C MET A 150 5.44 -12.05 -8.63
N THR A 151 6.60 -11.96 -7.98
CA THR A 151 7.66 -12.97 -8.09
C THR A 151 7.15 -14.35 -7.66
N LEU A 152 6.49 -14.44 -6.50
CA LEU A 152 5.91 -15.71 -6.03
C LEU A 152 4.84 -16.22 -7.02
N PHE A 153 3.99 -15.33 -7.53
CA PHE A 153 2.98 -15.71 -8.52
C PHE A 153 3.60 -16.27 -9.80
N LEU A 154 4.63 -15.62 -10.34
CA LEU A 154 5.31 -16.05 -11.57
C LEU A 154 6.04 -17.39 -11.37
N VAL A 155 6.76 -17.55 -10.26
CA VAL A 155 7.44 -18.82 -9.92
C VAL A 155 6.42 -19.96 -9.83
N THR A 156 5.30 -19.74 -9.14
CA THR A 156 4.25 -20.78 -9.03
C THR A 156 3.54 -21.07 -10.36
N GLN A 157 3.49 -20.14 -11.32
CA GLN A 157 3.01 -20.45 -12.67
C GLN A 157 4.05 -21.27 -13.45
N TYR A 158 5.33 -20.90 -13.34
CA TYR A 158 6.42 -21.60 -14.01
C TYR A 158 6.54 -23.06 -13.55
N ASP A 159 6.48 -23.31 -12.23
CA ASP A 159 6.49 -24.66 -11.67
C ASP A 159 5.33 -25.53 -12.19
N LYS A 160 4.15 -24.94 -12.39
CA LYS A 160 3.01 -25.67 -12.99
C LYS A 160 3.32 -26.06 -14.42
N THR A 161 3.88 -25.16 -15.23
CA THR A 161 4.16 -25.45 -16.65
C THR A 161 5.16 -26.58 -16.84
N ILE A 162 6.19 -26.70 -15.99
CA ILE A 162 7.19 -27.78 -16.08
C ILE A 162 6.63 -29.11 -15.62
N ASN A 163 5.85 -29.12 -14.53
CA ASN A 163 5.34 -30.35 -13.94
C ASN A 163 4.06 -30.87 -14.62
N THR A 164 3.54 -30.16 -15.62
CA THR A 164 2.46 -30.70 -16.45
C THR A 164 3.09 -31.69 -17.44
N PRO A 165 2.72 -32.99 -17.43
CA PRO A 165 3.27 -33.91 -18.41
C PRO A 165 2.94 -33.41 -19.82
N MET A 166 3.96 -33.20 -20.64
CA MET A 166 3.76 -32.98 -22.08
C MET A 166 2.91 -34.15 -22.57
N SER A 167 1.66 -33.88 -22.94
CA SER A 167 0.87 -34.84 -23.69
C SER A 167 1.68 -35.16 -24.94
N SER A 168 2.24 -36.37 -25.01
CA SER A 168 2.93 -36.85 -26.20
C SER A 168 2.03 -36.58 -27.41
N PRO A 169 2.55 -36.03 -28.54
CA PRO A 169 1.77 -35.96 -29.76
C PRO A 169 1.31 -37.38 -30.04
N THR A 170 0.00 -37.63 -30.02
CA THR A 170 -0.54 -38.92 -30.41
C THR A 170 -0.17 -39.10 -31.87
N LEU A 171 0.85 -39.93 -32.13
CA LEU A 171 1.19 -40.33 -33.49
C LEU A 171 -0.09 -40.85 -34.13
N PRO A 172 -0.53 -40.30 -35.28
CA PRO A 172 -1.71 -40.82 -35.96
C PRO A 172 -1.45 -42.31 -36.19
N LYS A 173 -2.35 -43.16 -35.67
CA LYS A 173 -2.31 -44.60 -35.92
C LYS A 173 -2.32 -44.76 -37.44
N ALA A 174 -1.17 -45.09 -38.02
CA ALA A 174 -1.09 -45.48 -39.40
C ALA A 174 -2.04 -46.68 -39.55
N ALA A 175 -3.13 -46.46 -40.28
CA ALA A 175 -4.11 -47.48 -40.57
C ALA A 175 -3.41 -48.56 -41.42
N PHE A 176 -2.96 -49.62 -40.76
CA PHE A 176 -2.68 -50.88 -41.42
C PHE A 176 -4.03 -51.54 -41.73
N THR A 177 -4.47 -51.32 -42.97
CA THR A 177 -5.45 -52.10 -43.72
C THR A 177 -4.95 -52.03 -45.16
N GLY A 178 -4.63 -53.08 -45.89
CA GLY A 178 -4.96 -54.50 -45.90
C GLY A 178 -4.69 -54.94 -47.33
#